data_AF-A0A9P4IVJ0-F1
#
_entry.id   AF-A0A9P4IVJ0-F1
#
_cell.length_a   1.000
_cell.length_b   1.000
_cell.length_c   1.000
_cell.angle_alpha   90.00
_cell.angle_beta   90.00
_cell.angle_gamma   90.00
#
_symmetry.space_group_name_H-M   'P 1'
#
loop_
_entity.id
_entity.type
_entity.pdbx_description
1 polymer ?
#
loop_
_entity_poly.entity_id
_entity_poly.type
_entity_poly.pdbx_seq_one_letter_code
_entity_poly.pdbx_strand_id
1 'polypeptide(L)' 'MAGLLGKKFPTPIARPLWPFFAAGAVILYGVNAAQVAMSNSAEYATHPANPAAGANAQKKNNGH' A
#
# COMPACT_ATOMS: atom_id res chain seq x y z
N MET A 1 38.06 18.28 5.85
CA MET A 1 36.72 18.14 6.45
C MET A 1 35.99 17.04 5.71
N ALA A 2 35.99 15.82 6.23
CA ALA A 2 35.06 14.78 5.78
C ALA A 2 33.68 15.19 6.32
N GLY A 3 32.74 15.46 5.41
CA GLY A 3 31.38 15.85 5.79
C GLY A 3 30.71 14.80 6.67
N LEU A 4 29.74 15.25 7.46
CA LEU A 4 28.96 14.54 8.50
C LEU A 4 28.24 13.24 8.06
N LEU A 5 28.50 12.74 6.85
CA LEU A 5 27.75 11.66 6.19
C LEU A 5 28.61 10.45 5.82
N GLY A 6 29.88 10.38 6.25
CA GLY A 6 30.76 9.25 5.94
C GLY A 6 30.98 9.04 4.43
N LYS A 7 31.90 8.16 4.07
CA LYS A 7 32.12 7.79 2.66
C LYS A 7 31.01 6.81 2.25
N LYS A 8 30.19 7.15 1.25
CA LYS A 8 29.18 6.22 0.68
C LYS A 8 29.89 5.18 -0.18
N PHE A 9 29.86 3.92 0.26
CA PHE A 9 30.39 2.79 -0.51
C PHE A 9 29.29 2.17 -1.39
N PRO A 10 29.56 1.87 -2.67
CA PRO A 10 28.59 1.26 -3.57
C PRO A 10 28.45 -0.24 -3.31
N THR A 11 27.76 -0.62 -2.24
CA THR A 11 27.41 -2.02 -1.97
C THR A 11 26.21 -2.45 -2.85
N PRO A 12 26.27 -3.63 -3.49
CA PRO A 12 25.19 -4.11 -4.33
C PRO A 12 24.01 -4.61 -3.48
N ILE A 13 23.15 -3.68 -3.04
CA ILE A 13 21.97 -3.99 -2.20
C ILE A 13 20.76 -4.50 -3.00
N ALA A 14 20.58 -4.03 -4.24
CA ALA A 14 19.41 -4.39 -5.04
C ALA A 14 19.40 -5.88 -5.42
N ARG A 15 20.57 -6.44 -5.73
CA ARG A 15 20.71 -7.81 -6.24
C ARG A 15 20.41 -8.92 -5.24
N PRO A 16 20.75 -8.82 -3.95
CA PRO A 16 20.29 -9.79 -2.94
C PRO A 16 18.89 -9.46 -2.40
N LEU A 17 18.47 -8.19 -2.38
CA LEU A 17 17.21 -7.78 -1.74
C LEU A 17 15.99 -7.78 -2.68
N TRP A 18 16.17 -7.91 -4.00
CA TRP A 18 15.06 -7.88 -4.95
C TRP A 18 13.89 -8.84 -4.65
N PRO A 19 14.05 -10.09 -4.13
CA PRO A 19 12.89 -10.93 -3.84
C PRO A 19 12.03 -10.34 -2.70
N PHE A 20 12.63 -9.64 -1.74
CA PHE A 20 11.90 -8.99 -0.66
C PHE A 20 11.14 -7.75 -1.14
N PHE A 21 11.74 -6.97 -2.05
CA PHE A 21 11.05 -5.85 -2.68
C PHE A 21 9.88 -6.34 -3.55
N ALA A 22 10.08 -7.42 -4.32
CA ALA A 22 9.01 -8.03 -5.11
C ALA A 22 7.89 -8.56 -4.21
N ALA A 23 8.22 -9.28 -3.14
CA ALA A 23 7.25 -9.74 -2.16
C ALA A 23 6.49 -8.58 -1.51
N GLY A 24 7.18 -7.52 -1.10
CA GLY A 24 6.57 -6.31 -0.54
C GLY A 24 5.56 -5.67 -1.51
N ALA A 25 5.89 -5.59 -2.79
CA ALA A 25 4.98 -5.09 -3.82
C ALA A 25 3.74 -5.98 -3.99
N VAL A 26 3.93 -7.31 -4.01
CA VAL A 26 2.82 -8.27 -4.10
C VAL A 26 1.90 -8.18 -2.88
N ILE A 27 2.46 -8.13 -1.68
CA ILE A 27 1.69 -8.00 -0.44
C ILE A 27 0.95 -6.67 -0.40
N LEU A 28 1.60 -5.57 -0.80
CA LEU A 28 0.94 -4.27 -0.87
C LEU A 28 -0.30 -4.30 -1.78
N TYR A 29 -0.18 -4.92 -2.96
CA TYR A 29 -1.31 -5.09 -3.87
C TYR A 29 -2.40 -5.99 -3.26
N GLY A 30 -2.01 -7.12 -2.66
CA GLY A 30 -2.95 -8.04 -2.03
C GLY A 30 -3.72 -7.40 -0.86
N VAL A 31 -3.01 -6.66 0.00
CA VAL A 31 -3.61 -5.93 1.13
C VAL A 31 -4.54 -4.85 0.64
N ASN A 32 -4.18 -4.09 -0.40
CA ASN A 32 -5.06 -3.07 -0.96
C ASN A 32 -6.38 -3.67 -1.49
N ALA A 33 -6.30 -4.77 -2.24
CA ALA A 33 -7.48 -5.48 -2.72
C ALA A 33 -8.35 -6.03 -1.57
N ALA A 34 -7.72 -6.63 -0.57
CA ALA A 34 -8.41 -7.15 0.61
C ALA A 34 -9.08 -6.03 1.42
N GLN A 35 -8.42 -4.89 1.60
CA GLN A 35 -8.98 -3.72 2.27
C GLN A 35 -10.24 -3.22 1.57
N VAL A 36 -10.24 -3.11 0.24
CA VAL A 36 -11.43 -2.72 -0.52
C VAL A 36 -12.57 -3.73 -0.31
N ALA A 37 -12.29 -5.03 -0.36
CA ALA A 37 -13.32 -6.06 -0.12
C ALA A 37 -13.89 -5.99 1.31
N MET A 38 -13.04 -5.88 2.32
CA MET A 38 -13.44 -5.83 3.74
C MET A 38 -14.18 -4.53 4.10
N SER A 39 -13.76 -3.40 3.53
CA SER A 39 -14.41 -2.10 3.75
C SER A 39 -15.85 -2.03 3.21
N ASN A 40 -16.21 -2.92 2.28
CA ASN A 40 -17.54 -3.05 1.70
C ASN A 40 -18.38 -4.16 2.37
N SER A 41 -17.86 -4.82 3.40
CA SER A 41 -18.61 -5.82 4.17
C SER A 41 -19.80 -5.16 4.89
N ALA A 42 -20.90 -5.91 5.04
CA ALA A 42 -22.14 -5.38 5.61
C ALA A 42 -21.99 -4.80 7.03
N GLU A 43 -21.04 -5.32 7.81
CA GLU A 43 -20.75 -4.87 9.17
C GLU A 43 -19.92 -3.58 9.20
N TYR A 44 -18.95 -3.42 8.29
CA TYR A 44 -18.02 -2.28 8.30
C TYR A 44 -18.39 -1.16 7.33
N ALA A 45 -19.29 -1.42 6.37
CA ALA A 45 -19.73 -0.43 5.39
C ALA A 45 -20.48 0.76 6.02
N THR A 46 -21.19 0.54 7.12
CA THR A 46 -21.96 1.56 7.84
C THR A 46 -21.16 2.25 8.94
N HIS A 47 -19.90 1.82 9.17
CA HIS A 47 -19.09 2.34 10.25
C HIS A 47 -18.60 3.76 9.92
N PRO A 48 -18.80 4.76 10.81
CA PRO A 48 -18.48 6.16 10.53
C PRO A 48 -16.98 6.43 10.34
N ALA A 49 -16.12 5.54 10.85
CA ALA A 49 -14.68 5.63 10.68
C ALA A 49 -14.17 4.95 9.39
N ASN A 50 -15.04 4.38 8.56
CA ASN A 50 -14.61 3.73 7.32
C ASN A 50 -14.19 4.79 6.28
N PRO A 51 -12.88 4.92 5.98
CA PRO A 51 -12.42 5.93 5.02
C PRO A 51 -12.90 5.63 3.59
N ALA A 52 -13.29 4.38 3.31
CA ALA A 52 -13.83 4.00 2.02
C ALA A 52 -15.27 4.51 1.81
N ALA A 53 -15.98 5.04 2.81
CA ALA A 53 -17.34 5.55 2.63
C ALA A 53 -17.43 6.63 1.53
N GLY A 54 -16.46 7.55 1.46
CA GLY A 54 -16.37 8.57 0.41
C GLY A 54 -15.93 8.02 -0.95
N ALA A 55 -14.94 7.11 -0.96
CA ALA A 55 -14.44 6.49 -2.19
C ALA A 55 -15.44 5.50 -2.82
N ASN A 56 -16.20 4.76 -1.99
CA ASN A 56 -17.28 3.87 -2.41
C ASN A 56 -18.47 4.68 -2.93
N ALA A 57 -18.80 5.82 -2.31
CA ALA A 57 -19.78 6.76 -2.85
C ALA A 57 -19.36 7.31 -4.23
N GLN A 58 -18.06 7.60 -4.42
CA GLN A 58 -17.52 8.02 -5.72
C GLN A 58 -17.53 6.88 -6.76
N LYS A 59 -17.21 5.64 -6.36
CA LYS A 59 -17.29 4.46 -7.23
C LYS A 59 -18.73 4.13 -7.66
N LYS A 60 -19.72 4.37 -6.78
CA LYS A 60 -21.16 4.22 -7.09
C LYS A 60 -21.67 5.26 -8.09
N ASN A 61 -21.11 6.47 -8.09
CA ASN A 61 -21.51 7.55 -9.00
C ASN A 61 -20.80 7.51 -10.37
N ASN A 62 -19.70 6.76 -10.50
CA ASN A 62 -18.93 6.65 -11.74
C ASN A 62 -19.17 5.33 -12.51
N GLY A 63 -20.05 4.46 -12.02
CA GLY A 63 -20.49 3.25 -12.73
C GLY A 63 -21.81 3.51 -13.45
N HIS A 64 -21.75 3.65 -14.78
CA HIS A 64 -22.87 3.27 -15.65
C HIS A 64 -23.11 1.76 -15.55
#